data_AF-A0A9Q1KYC6-F1
#
_entry.id   AF-A0A9Q1KYC6-F1
#
_cell.length_a   1.000
_cell.length_b   1.000
_cell.length_c   1.000
_cell.angle_alpha   90.00
_cell.angle_beta   90.00
_cell.angle_gamma   90.00
#
_symmetry.space_group_name_H-M   'P 1'
#
loop_
_entity.id
_entity.type
_entity.pdbx_description
1 polymer ?
#
loop_
_entity_poly.entity_id
_entity_poly.type
_entity_poly.pdbx_seq_one_letter_code
_entity_poly.pdbx_strand_id
1 'polypeptide(L)'
;MEAYSGLLERTRVPQPSFQRFAVIQIFEKLRSNPPHLNPDSDPGREAITQCLNSSSPAVVDQAVHELCRLVKRSKINISSALLELQSALEECNPRLVDVFVKGIGFLVRFGFHSGHFDGRGFVDAPENHPFVKVLCRPEVQNELVEQIVLFVVHSKQHGIQEVCEYLKPLVTFSILRGCSSGSFPSFWRLLISSLVSLYCSLLDEANPLFEMLISCLRCFPCGSIEDFTNAVIFSEFLVDAHMVVLRRLAAAGLVVDAAQLSGVKLLDSLLTVCLDFEKHSVGSKPILGLLGRLLSVWKELGLHYVSEMSYPALSLFAILIQLDLEDEGLYLLNLLRSFLRWKIEDGKKS
;
A
#
# COMPACT_ATOMS: atom_id res chain seq x y z
N MET A 1 -15.54 2.44 39.87
CA MET A 1 -14.06 2.37 39.99
C MET A 1 -13.57 1.08 40.67
N GLU A 2 -14.27 0.50 41.65
CA GLU A 2 -13.78 -0.67 42.42
C GLU A 2 -13.75 -2.02 41.67
N ALA A 3 -14.55 -2.21 40.61
CA ALA A 3 -14.74 -3.54 40.01
C ALA A 3 -13.49 -4.16 39.35
N TYR A 4 -12.59 -3.31 38.84
CA TYR A 4 -11.37 -3.71 38.12
C TYR A 4 -10.07 -3.40 38.88
N SER A 5 -10.12 -2.57 39.92
CA SER A 5 -8.92 -2.03 40.62
C SER A 5 -7.98 -3.14 41.12
N GLY A 6 -8.51 -4.15 41.80
CA GLY A 6 -7.69 -5.26 42.31
C GLY A 6 -7.01 -6.09 41.20
N LEU A 7 -7.60 -6.17 40.01
CA LEU A 7 -6.96 -6.85 38.87
C LEU A 7 -5.94 -5.94 38.18
N LEU A 8 -6.23 -4.65 38.08
CA LEU A 8 -5.31 -3.64 37.54
C LEU A 8 -4.03 -3.56 38.40
N GLU A 9 -4.13 -3.61 39.72
CA GLU A 9 -2.94 -3.70 40.59
C GLU A 9 -2.13 -4.97 40.33
N ARG A 10 -2.78 -6.10 40.04
CA ARG A 10 -2.07 -7.35 39.69
C ARG A 10 -1.31 -7.26 38.37
N THR A 11 -1.67 -6.36 37.46
CA THR A 11 -0.88 -6.09 36.24
C THR A 11 0.46 -5.40 36.53
N ARG A 12 0.63 -4.79 37.72
CA ARG A 12 1.88 -4.11 38.12
C ARG A 12 2.91 -5.06 38.76
N VAL A 13 2.51 -6.29 39.08
CA VAL A 13 3.43 -7.31 39.61
C VAL A 13 4.48 -7.64 38.54
N PRO A 14 5.80 -7.65 38.85
CA PRO A 14 6.87 -7.84 37.86
C PRO A 14 7.04 -9.30 37.42
N GLN A 15 5.93 -10.00 37.16
CA GLN A 15 5.90 -11.39 36.71
C GLN A 15 4.97 -11.53 35.50
N PRO A 16 5.51 -11.72 34.27
CA PRO A 16 4.74 -11.70 33.03
C PRO A 16 3.54 -12.65 32.99
N SER A 17 3.64 -13.85 33.57
CA SER A 17 2.53 -14.81 33.62
C SER A 17 1.35 -14.30 34.44
N PHE A 18 1.61 -13.68 35.59
CA PHE A 18 0.56 -13.09 36.43
C PHE A 18 -0.04 -11.84 35.79
N GLN A 19 0.79 -11.04 35.12
CA GLN A 19 0.32 -9.89 34.35
C GLN A 19 -0.66 -10.30 33.25
N ARG A 20 -0.28 -11.28 32.41
CA ARG A 20 -1.16 -11.80 31.35
C ARG A 20 -2.46 -12.39 31.92
N PHE A 21 -2.36 -13.17 33.00
CA PHE A 21 -3.54 -13.74 33.63
C PHE A 21 -4.47 -12.65 34.18
N ALA A 22 -3.94 -11.59 34.80
CA ALA A 22 -4.73 -10.46 35.28
C ALA A 22 -5.48 -9.76 34.12
N VAL A 23 -4.81 -9.53 32.99
CA VAL A 23 -5.44 -8.97 31.78
C VAL A 23 -6.56 -9.88 31.28
N ILE A 24 -6.33 -11.18 31.15
CA ILE A 24 -7.36 -12.13 30.73
C ILE A 24 -8.58 -12.04 31.65
N GLN A 25 -8.38 -11.98 32.97
CA GLN A 25 -9.49 -11.85 33.93
C GLN A 25 -10.25 -10.53 33.80
N ILE A 26 -9.57 -9.41 33.50
CA ILE A 26 -10.22 -8.13 33.22
C ILE A 26 -11.12 -8.26 31.98
N PHE A 27 -10.60 -8.82 30.89
CA PHE A 27 -11.36 -8.97 29.63
C PHE A 27 -12.45 -10.05 29.68
N GLU A 28 -12.29 -11.09 30.50
CA GLU A 28 -13.36 -12.04 30.84
C GLU A 28 -14.51 -11.34 31.58
N LYS A 29 -14.19 -10.47 32.54
CA LYS A 29 -15.18 -9.65 33.27
C LYS A 29 -15.91 -8.68 32.34
N LEU A 30 -15.18 -7.95 31.49
CA LEU A 30 -15.77 -7.05 30.49
C LEU A 30 -16.80 -7.76 29.60
N ARG A 31 -16.57 -9.04 29.30
CA ARG A 31 -17.46 -9.85 28.45
C ARG A 31 -18.71 -10.37 29.15
N SER A 32 -18.62 -10.67 30.44
CA SER A 32 -19.61 -11.42 31.21
C SER A 32 -20.50 -10.54 32.09
N ASN A 33 -20.12 -9.29 32.31
CA ASN A 33 -20.78 -8.39 33.25
C ASN A 33 -22.01 -7.65 32.67
N PRO A 34 -22.85 -7.05 33.54
CA PRO A 34 -24.01 -6.28 33.12
C PRO A 34 -23.62 -5.01 32.32
N PRO A 35 -24.58 -4.35 31.64
CA PRO A 35 -24.30 -3.21 30.75
C PRO A 35 -23.49 -2.07 31.37
N HIS A 36 -23.53 -1.87 32.68
CA HIS A 36 -22.78 -0.82 33.38
C HIS A 36 -21.31 -1.16 33.67
N LEU A 37 -20.84 -2.36 33.29
CA LEU A 37 -19.46 -2.83 33.43
C LEU A 37 -18.93 -3.46 32.12
N ASN A 38 -19.66 -3.32 31.02
CA ASN A 38 -19.28 -3.84 29.72
C ASN A 38 -18.16 -2.98 29.08
N PRO A 39 -17.63 -3.34 27.89
CA PRO A 39 -16.57 -2.57 27.23
C PRO A 39 -16.95 -1.12 26.89
N ASP A 40 -18.24 -0.84 26.71
CA ASP A 40 -18.74 0.49 26.35
C ASP A 40 -18.99 1.39 27.58
N SER A 41 -18.98 0.83 28.78
CA SER A 41 -19.15 1.58 30.05
C SER A 41 -17.89 2.33 30.44
N ASP A 42 -18.00 3.48 31.12
CA ASP A 42 -16.84 4.26 31.57
C ASP A 42 -15.80 3.44 32.36
N PRO A 43 -16.19 2.60 33.34
CA PRO A 43 -15.23 1.76 34.07
C PRO A 43 -14.57 0.70 33.18
N GLY A 44 -15.27 0.24 32.14
CA GLY A 44 -14.77 -0.75 31.20
C GLY A 44 -13.76 -0.15 30.23
N ARG A 45 -14.09 1.01 29.65
CA ARG A 45 -13.19 1.78 28.80
C ARG A 45 -11.92 2.15 29.55
N GLU A 46 -12.04 2.69 30.76
CA GLU A 46 -10.90 3.01 31.62
C GLU A 46 -10.00 1.78 31.88
N ALA A 47 -10.59 0.61 32.15
CA ALA A 47 -9.82 -0.61 32.36
C ALA A 47 -9.06 -1.06 31.09
N ILE A 48 -9.66 -0.91 29.90
CA ILE A 48 -9.00 -1.18 28.61
C ILE A 48 -7.85 -0.20 28.41
N THR A 49 -8.11 1.11 28.53
CA THR A 49 -7.11 2.17 28.34
C THR A 49 -5.93 1.98 29.29
N GLN A 50 -6.15 1.67 30.57
CA GLN A 50 -5.06 1.41 31.52
C GLN A 50 -4.20 0.19 31.15
N CYS A 51 -4.82 -0.87 30.58
CA CYS A 51 -4.06 -2.04 30.13
C CYS A 51 -3.22 -1.71 28.88
N LEU A 52 -3.78 -0.96 27.93
CA LEU A 52 -3.08 -0.57 26.69
C LEU A 52 -1.94 0.43 26.97
N ASN A 53 -2.11 1.34 27.93
CA ASN A 53 -1.10 2.31 28.31
C ASN A 53 -0.09 1.78 29.35
N SER A 54 -0.08 0.47 29.61
CA SER A 54 0.87 -0.16 30.52
C SER A 54 2.31 -0.09 29.98
N SER A 55 3.28 0.09 30.87
CA SER A 55 4.71 0.00 30.52
C SER A 55 5.20 -1.44 30.35
N SER A 56 4.40 -2.45 30.75
CA SER A 56 4.77 -3.86 30.63
C SER A 56 4.39 -4.41 29.25
N PRO A 57 5.36 -4.94 28.47
CA PRO A 57 5.07 -5.59 27.19
C PRO A 57 4.09 -6.76 27.31
N ALA A 58 4.14 -7.52 28.41
CA ALA A 58 3.26 -8.66 28.62
C ALA A 58 1.80 -8.25 28.86
N VAL A 59 1.57 -7.08 29.45
CA VAL A 59 0.23 -6.52 29.66
C VAL A 59 -0.33 -6.02 28.33
N VAL A 60 0.44 -5.22 27.60
CA VAL A 60 0.01 -4.61 26.33
C VAL A 60 -0.27 -5.68 25.26
N ASP A 61 0.64 -6.64 25.07
CA ASP A 61 0.46 -7.75 24.13
C ASP A 61 -0.83 -8.53 24.39
N GLN A 62 -1.08 -8.91 25.65
CA GLN A 62 -2.30 -9.64 26.01
C GLN A 62 -3.55 -8.77 25.89
N ALA A 63 -3.45 -7.47 26.20
CA ALA A 63 -4.58 -6.55 26.14
C ALA A 63 -5.03 -6.30 24.68
N VAL A 64 -4.08 -6.09 23.76
CA VAL A 64 -4.35 -5.98 22.33
C VAL A 64 -5.00 -7.27 21.81
N HIS A 65 -4.48 -8.43 22.21
CA HIS A 65 -5.05 -9.73 21.84
C HIS A 65 -6.50 -9.88 22.32
N GLU A 66 -6.78 -9.60 23.60
CA GLU A 66 -8.13 -9.74 24.15
C GLU A 66 -9.11 -8.68 23.62
N LEU A 67 -8.64 -7.47 23.31
CA LEU A 67 -9.46 -6.45 22.65
C LEU A 67 -9.90 -6.93 21.25
N CYS A 68 -8.97 -7.46 20.46
CA CYS A 68 -9.28 -8.07 19.15
C CYS A 68 -10.27 -9.24 19.30
N ARG A 69 -10.17 -10.01 20.39
CA ARG A 69 -11.10 -11.10 20.69
C ARG A 69 -12.50 -10.61 21.08
N LEU A 70 -12.61 -9.46 21.77
CA LEU A 70 -13.91 -8.83 22.05
C LEU A 70 -14.61 -8.41 20.75
N VAL A 71 -13.87 -7.83 19.81
CA VAL A 71 -14.38 -7.46 18.48
C VAL A 71 -14.90 -8.70 17.74
N LYS A 72 -14.09 -9.76 17.67
CA LYS A 72 -14.48 -11.02 16.99
C LYS A 72 -15.73 -11.66 17.59
N ARG A 73 -16.03 -11.39 18.86
CA ARG A 73 -17.23 -11.87 19.56
C ARG A 73 -18.38 -10.87 19.56
N SER A 74 -18.28 -9.81 18.76
CA SER A 74 -19.28 -8.74 18.64
C SER A 74 -19.63 -8.10 19.99
N LYS A 75 -18.66 -8.00 20.90
CA LYS A 75 -18.81 -7.38 22.22
C LYS A 75 -18.39 -5.92 22.26
N ILE A 76 -17.61 -5.50 21.28
CA ILE A 76 -17.26 -4.11 20.99
C ILE A 76 -17.25 -3.96 19.47
N ASN A 77 -17.64 -2.79 18.97
CA ASN A 77 -17.57 -2.52 17.54
C ASN A 77 -16.09 -2.35 17.09
N ILE A 78 -15.85 -2.50 15.78
CA ILE A 78 -14.50 -2.40 15.21
C ILE A 78 -13.96 -0.97 15.36
N SER A 79 -14.82 0.04 15.14
CA SER A 79 -14.43 1.45 15.16
C SER A 79 -13.94 1.91 16.54
N SER A 80 -14.61 1.51 17.64
CA SER A 80 -14.13 1.86 18.99
C SER A 80 -12.85 1.13 19.32
N ALA A 81 -12.73 -0.16 18.96
CA ALA A 81 -11.49 -0.90 19.19
C ALA A 81 -10.30 -0.30 18.42
N LEU A 82 -10.51 0.12 17.16
CA LEU A 82 -9.49 0.83 16.38
C LEU A 82 -9.10 2.15 17.04
N LEU A 83 -10.09 2.92 17.54
CA LEU A 83 -9.83 4.19 18.21
C LEU A 83 -9.00 4.00 19.49
N GLU A 84 -9.31 3.00 20.31
CA GLU A 84 -8.54 2.70 21.54
C GLU A 84 -7.09 2.26 21.18
N LEU A 85 -6.90 1.43 20.15
CA LEU A 85 -5.56 1.04 19.70
C LEU A 85 -4.77 2.19 19.08
N GLN A 86 -5.43 3.06 18.30
CA GLN A 86 -4.80 4.21 17.67
C GLN A 86 -4.38 5.25 18.71
N SER A 87 -5.25 5.53 19.69
CA SER A 87 -4.94 6.45 20.79
C SER A 87 -3.76 5.94 21.62
N ALA A 88 -3.72 4.64 21.95
CA ALA A 88 -2.60 4.06 22.68
C ALA A 88 -1.29 4.07 21.86
N LEU A 89 -1.36 3.85 20.55
CA LEU A 89 -0.20 3.87 19.66
C LEU A 89 0.53 5.22 19.64
N GLU A 90 -0.21 6.34 19.71
CA GLU A 90 0.37 7.69 19.67
C GLU A 90 1.39 7.90 20.81
N GLU A 91 1.08 7.46 22.02
CA GLU A 91 1.89 7.72 23.22
C GLU A 91 2.73 6.53 23.70
N CYS A 92 2.66 5.37 23.02
CA CYS A 92 3.31 4.15 23.50
C CYS A 92 4.85 4.20 23.45
N ASN A 93 5.47 3.30 24.22
CA ASN A 93 6.90 3.03 24.12
C ASN A 93 7.25 2.51 22.70
N PRO A 94 8.33 3.00 22.05
CA PRO A 94 8.73 2.55 20.71
C PRO A 94 8.83 1.02 20.55
N ARG A 95 9.21 0.30 21.62
CA ARG A 95 9.33 -1.17 21.61
C ARG A 95 7.99 -1.91 21.53
N LEU A 96 6.88 -1.20 21.76
CA LEU A 96 5.52 -1.75 21.77
C LEU A 96 4.73 -1.39 20.51
N VAL A 97 5.26 -0.51 19.66
CA VAL A 97 4.62 -0.04 18.43
C VAL A 97 4.12 -1.21 17.59
N ASP A 98 4.98 -2.22 17.36
CA ASP A 98 4.63 -3.36 16.52
C ASP A 98 3.41 -4.13 17.03
N VAL A 99 3.21 -4.20 18.36
CA VAL A 99 2.07 -4.88 18.97
C VAL A 99 0.76 -4.18 18.57
N PHE A 100 0.75 -2.85 18.64
CA PHE A 100 -0.42 -2.05 18.23
C PHE A 100 -0.65 -2.12 16.72
N VAL A 101 0.40 -2.01 15.91
CA VAL A 101 0.29 -2.09 14.45
C VAL A 101 -0.23 -3.46 14.03
N LYS A 102 0.22 -4.56 14.65
CA LYS A 102 -0.33 -5.92 14.47
C LYS A 102 -1.81 -6.02 14.84
N GLY A 103 -2.19 -5.45 15.98
CA GLY A 103 -3.58 -5.39 16.43
C GLY A 103 -4.48 -4.65 15.44
N ILE A 104 -4.05 -3.47 14.99
CA ILE A 104 -4.76 -2.68 13.98
C ILE A 104 -4.82 -3.43 12.65
N GLY A 105 -3.71 -4.04 12.20
CA GLY A 105 -3.67 -4.88 11.00
C GLY A 105 -4.65 -6.06 11.05
N PHE A 106 -4.77 -6.71 12.22
CA PHE A 106 -5.78 -7.73 12.45
C PHE A 106 -7.21 -7.16 12.34
N LEU A 107 -7.50 -6.04 13.01
CA LEU A 107 -8.84 -5.43 13.00
C LEU A 107 -9.23 -4.97 11.59
N VAL A 108 -8.30 -4.41 10.82
CA VAL A 108 -8.52 -4.01 9.43
C VAL A 108 -8.86 -5.22 8.57
N ARG A 109 -8.06 -6.30 8.64
CA ARG A 109 -8.37 -7.55 7.94
C ARG A 109 -9.74 -8.07 8.36
N PHE A 110 -9.99 -8.21 9.66
CA PHE A 110 -11.25 -8.73 10.17
C PHE A 110 -12.46 -7.89 9.72
N GLY A 111 -12.36 -6.56 9.79
CA GLY A 111 -13.43 -5.66 9.37
C GLY A 111 -13.68 -5.68 7.88
N PHE A 112 -12.64 -5.79 7.06
CA PHE A 112 -12.77 -5.96 5.61
C PHE A 112 -13.53 -7.24 5.27
N HIS A 113 -13.11 -8.38 5.85
CA HIS A 113 -13.76 -9.67 5.64
C HIS A 113 -15.20 -9.72 6.17
N SER A 114 -15.51 -8.93 7.20
CA SER A 114 -16.83 -8.84 7.80
C SER A 114 -17.73 -7.80 7.12
N GLY A 115 -17.30 -7.16 6.02
CA GLY A 115 -18.06 -6.15 5.29
C GLY A 115 -18.25 -4.82 6.04
N HIS A 116 -17.45 -4.54 7.06
CA HIS A 116 -17.54 -3.30 7.86
C HIS A 116 -16.75 -2.14 7.26
N PHE A 117 -15.84 -2.41 6.32
CA PHE A 117 -15.10 -1.40 5.59
C PHE A 117 -15.47 -1.44 4.11
N ASP A 118 -15.93 -0.31 3.58
CA ASP A 118 -16.02 -0.05 2.13
C ASP A 118 -14.85 0.85 1.73
N GLY A 119 -14.05 0.42 0.76
CA GLY A 119 -12.90 1.17 0.24
C GLY A 119 -13.28 2.55 -0.30
N ARG A 120 -14.52 2.72 -0.80
CA ARG A 120 -15.02 4.02 -1.28
C ARG A 120 -15.18 5.06 -0.19
N GLY A 121 -15.38 4.63 1.06
CA GLY A 121 -15.58 5.55 2.19
C GLY A 121 -14.35 6.40 2.54
N PHE A 122 -13.17 6.04 2.03
CA PHE A 122 -11.91 6.71 2.33
C PHE A 122 -11.37 7.55 1.17
N VAL A 123 -12.08 7.63 0.03
CA VAL A 123 -11.63 8.44 -1.11
C VAL A 123 -11.70 9.93 -0.79
N ASP A 124 -12.79 10.38 -0.19
CA ASP A 124 -13.01 11.80 0.13
C ASP A 124 -12.36 12.23 1.46
N ALA A 125 -11.98 11.26 2.29
CA ALA A 125 -11.38 11.48 3.61
C ALA A 125 -10.29 10.44 3.91
N PRO A 126 -9.16 10.45 3.17
CA PRO A 126 -8.09 9.45 3.30
C PRO A 126 -7.45 9.44 4.69
N GLU A 127 -7.47 10.55 5.41
CA GLU A 127 -6.99 10.67 6.80
C GLU A 127 -7.77 9.77 7.79
N ASN A 128 -8.99 9.35 7.42
CA ASN A 128 -9.78 8.43 8.23
C ASN A 128 -9.43 6.96 7.97
N HIS A 129 -8.65 6.66 6.94
CA HIS A 129 -8.24 5.32 6.62
C HIS A 129 -7.42 4.71 7.78
N PRO A 130 -7.76 3.51 8.30
CA PRO A 130 -7.10 2.95 9.48
C PRO A 130 -5.57 2.85 9.36
N PHE A 131 -5.04 2.43 8.20
CA PHE A 131 -3.60 2.40 7.95
C PHE A 131 -2.96 3.79 7.78
N VAL A 132 -3.73 4.81 7.38
CA VAL A 132 -3.21 6.19 7.30
C VAL A 132 -3.04 6.75 8.71
N LYS A 133 -4.01 6.51 9.60
CA LYS A 133 -3.91 6.94 11.01
C LYS A 133 -2.72 6.33 11.75
N VAL A 134 -2.28 5.12 11.37
CA VAL A 134 -1.08 4.49 11.94
C VAL A 134 0.20 5.28 11.62
N LEU A 135 0.24 6.06 10.53
CA LEU A 135 1.39 6.89 10.14
C LEU A 135 1.58 8.13 11.04
N CYS A 136 1.16 8.07 12.30
CA CYS A 136 1.38 9.11 13.29
C CYS A 136 2.85 9.21 13.72
N ARG A 137 3.64 8.13 13.56
CA ARG A 137 5.02 8.01 14.04
C ARG A 137 5.94 7.28 13.05
N PRO A 138 7.27 7.55 13.03
CA PRO A 138 8.19 6.90 12.10
C PRO A 138 8.47 5.42 12.41
N GLU A 139 8.38 4.99 13.67
CA GLU A 139 8.72 3.62 14.09
C GLU A 139 7.73 2.57 13.54
N VAL A 140 6.54 2.99 13.12
CA VAL A 140 5.48 2.11 12.61
C VAL A 140 5.77 1.53 11.23
N GLN A 141 6.70 2.12 10.47
CA GLN A 141 6.79 1.96 9.03
C GLN A 141 6.97 0.50 8.60
N ASN A 142 7.94 -0.20 9.20
CA ASN A 142 8.27 -1.57 8.80
C ASN A 142 7.12 -2.53 9.07
N GLU A 143 6.61 -2.53 10.31
CA GLU A 143 5.50 -3.40 10.69
C GLU A 143 4.22 -3.05 9.92
N LEU A 144 3.98 -1.76 9.62
CA LEU A 144 2.82 -1.36 8.83
C LEU A 144 2.89 -1.91 7.41
N VAL A 145 4.06 -1.87 6.76
CA VAL A 145 4.27 -2.50 5.44
C VAL A 145 3.98 -4.00 5.52
N GLU A 146 4.48 -4.69 6.54
CA GLU A 146 4.19 -6.12 6.74
C GLU A 146 2.69 -6.38 6.90
N GLN A 147 1.99 -5.58 7.72
CA GLN A 147 0.55 -5.72 7.90
C GLN A 147 -0.26 -5.44 6.63
N ILE A 148 0.21 -4.52 5.76
CA ILE A 148 -0.41 -4.25 4.45
C ILE A 148 -0.20 -5.42 3.48
N VAL A 149 1.02 -5.98 3.41
CA VAL A 149 1.29 -7.17 2.59
C VAL A 149 0.43 -8.36 3.08
N LEU A 150 0.38 -8.57 4.40
CA LEU A 150 -0.51 -9.59 4.99
C LEU A 150 -1.98 -9.32 4.67
N PHE A 151 -2.42 -8.05 4.67
CA PHE A 151 -3.76 -7.68 4.26
C PHE A 151 -4.05 -8.11 2.82
N VAL A 152 -3.17 -7.81 1.86
CA VAL A 152 -3.35 -8.24 0.47
C VAL A 152 -3.42 -9.76 0.36
N VAL A 153 -2.45 -10.48 0.95
CA VAL A 153 -2.35 -11.93 0.85
C VAL A 153 -3.57 -12.65 1.44
N HIS A 154 -4.08 -12.19 2.58
CA HIS A 154 -5.21 -12.85 3.25
C HIS A 154 -6.56 -12.43 2.69
N SER A 155 -6.66 -11.20 2.15
CA SER A 155 -7.94 -10.65 1.70
C SER A 155 -8.19 -10.90 0.22
N LYS A 156 -7.17 -11.26 -0.58
CA LYS A 156 -7.33 -11.50 -2.04
C LYS A 156 -8.40 -12.53 -2.41
N GLN A 157 -8.73 -13.46 -1.50
CA GLN A 157 -9.81 -14.43 -1.69
C GLN A 157 -11.21 -13.80 -1.81
N HIS A 158 -11.38 -12.55 -1.33
CA HIS A 158 -12.61 -11.76 -1.48
C HIS A 158 -12.61 -10.90 -2.75
N GLY A 159 -11.58 -11.05 -3.59
CA GLY A 159 -11.33 -10.26 -4.78
C GLY A 159 -10.16 -9.28 -4.58
N ILE A 160 -9.15 -9.40 -5.43
CA ILE A 160 -7.96 -8.53 -5.41
C ILE A 160 -8.32 -7.09 -5.80
N GLN A 161 -9.37 -6.89 -6.60
CA GLN A 161 -9.83 -5.58 -7.03
C GLN A 161 -10.33 -4.74 -5.85
N GLU A 162 -11.13 -5.34 -4.97
CA GLU A 162 -11.69 -4.73 -3.78
C GLU A 162 -10.59 -4.38 -2.77
N VAL A 163 -9.58 -5.24 -2.66
CA VAL A 163 -8.36 -4.99 -1.87
C VAL A 163 -7.62 -3.75 -2.41
N CYS A 164 -7.48 -3.64 -3.73
CA CYS A 164 -6.84 -2.49 -4.37
C CYS A 164 -7.65 -1.20 -4.18
N GLU A 165 -8.97 -1.26 -4.32
CA GLU A 165 -9.84 -0.10 -4.05
C GLU A 165 -9.71 0.38 -2.61
N TYR A 166 -9.62 -0.54 -1.65
CA TYR A 166 -9.38 -0.20 -0.25
C TYR A 166 -7.99 0.40 0.01
N LEU A 167 -6.94 -0.12 -0.63
CA LEU A 167 -5.57 0.36 -0.41
C LEU A 167 -5.22 1.63 -1.17
N LYS A 168 -5.91 1.95 -2.27
CA LYS A 168 -5.57 3.09 -3.13
C LYS A 168 -5.48 4.43 -2.37
N PRO A 169 -6.43 4.81 -1.48
CA PRO A 169 -6.32 6.04 -0.69
C PRO A 169 -5.05 6.09 0.17
N LEU A 170 -4.66 4.98 0.81
CA LEU A 170 -3.43 4.88 1.59
C LEU A 170 -2.18 5.10 0.72
N VAL A 171 -2.12 4.44 -0.43
CA VAL A 171 -0.96 4.54 -1.33
C VAL A 171 -0.82 5.97 -1.86
N THR A 172 -1.92 6.56 -2.34
CA THR A 172 -1.95 7.95 -2.81
C THR A 172 -1.56 8.93 -1.70
N PHE A 173 -2.13 8.79 -0.50
CA PHE A 173 -1.76 9.62 0.65
C PHE A 173 -0.26 9.50 0.99
N SER A 174 0.28 8.28 0.95
CA SER A 174 1.68 8.01 1.29
C SER A 174 2.65 8.68 0.30
N ILE A 175 2.33 8.67 -1.00
CA ILE A 175 3.11 9.34 -2.04
C ILE A 175 3.07 10.85 -1.83
N LEU A 176 1.86 11.43 -1.71
CA LEU A 176 1.67 12.87 -1.54
C LEU A 176 2.37 13.41 -0.28
N ARG A 177 2.22 12.70 0.84
CA ARG A 177 2.89 13.06 2.10
C ARG A 177 4.41 12.92 2.00
N GLY A 178 4.90 11.89 1.32
CA GLY A 178 6.33 11.67 1.09
C GLY A 178 6.98 12.76 0.26
N CYS A 179 6.28 13.29 -0.75
CA CYS A 179 6.73 14.42 -1.56
C CYS A 179 6.64 15.76 -0.82
N SER A 180 5.66 15.94 0.08
CA SER A 180 5.44 17.21 0.78
C SER A 180 6.30 17.38 2.05
N SER A 181 6.83 16.29 2.61
CA SER A 181 7.51 16.29 3.90
C SER A 181 8.89 15.63 3.80
N GLY A 182 9.94 16.43 3.91
CA GLY A 182 11.34 15.96 3.93
C GLY A 182 11.69 15.04 5.12
N SER A 183 10.76 14.76 6.04
CA SER A 183 10.95 13.87 7.20
C SER A 183 10.47 12.43 6.98
N PHE A 184 9.72 12.14 5.91
CA PHE A 184 9.13 10.81 5.67
C PHE A 184 9.36 10.18 4.27
N PRO A 185 10.47 10.44 3.55
CA PRO A 185 10.64 9.95 2.17
C PRO A 185 10.79 8.42 2.05
N SER A 186 10.91 7.67 3.15
CA SER A 186 11.14 6.21 3.13
C SER A 186 9.86 5.36 3.03
N PHE A 187 8.74 5.77 3.65
CA PHE A 187 7.61 4.85 3.84
C PHE A 187 6.99 4.41 2.51
N TRP A 188 6.66 5.37 1.63
CA TRP A 188 6.03 5.02 0.36
C TRP A 188 6.98 4.15 -0.49
N ARG A 189 8.30 4.38 -0.47
CA ARG A 189 9.27 3.56 -1.20
C ARG A 189 9.25 2.11 -0.71
N LEU A 190 9.25 1.92 0.61
CA LEU A 190 9.15 0.59 1.24
C LEU A 190 7.81 -0.09 0.90
N LEU A 191 6.71 0.66 0.95
CA LEU A 191 5.39 0.16 0.62
C LEU A 191 5.31 -0.29 -0.84
N ILE A 192 5.71 0.57 -1.78
CA ILE A 192 5.63 0.29 -3.22
C ILE A 192 6.53 -0.87 -3.61
N SER A 193 7.79 -0.89 -3.14
CA SER A 193 8.69 -2.01 -3.40
C SER A 193 8.13 -3.34 -2.87
N SER A 194 7.48 -3.34 -1.70
CA SER A 194 6.86 -4.54 -1.13
C SER A 194 5.62 -5.00 -1.92
N LEU A 195 4.75 -4.08 -2.33
CA LEU A 195 3.57 -4.40 -3.16
C LEU A 195 3.97 -4.88 -4.56
N VAL A 196 5.01 -4.29 -5.12
CA VAL A 196 5.61 -4.70 -6.39
C VAL A 196 6.24 -6.10 -6.30
N SER A 197 6.96 -6.39 -5.21
CA SER A 197 7.49 -7.72 -4.94
C SER A 197 6.39 -8.77 -4.81
N LEU A 198 5.28 -8.39 -4.18
CA LEU A 198 4.08 -9.23 -4.09
C LEU A 198 3.46 -9.49 -5.47
N TYR A 199 3.34 -8.47 -6.32
CA TYR A 199 2.92 -8.64 -7.72
C TYR A 199 3.81 -9.64 -8.48
N CYS A 200 5.14 -9.55 -8.32
CA CYS A 200 6.08 -10.50 -8.93
C CYS A 200 5.90 -11.95 -8.44
N SER A 201 5.36 -12.12 -7.23
CA SER A 201 5.14 -13.42 -6.60
C SER A 201 3.78 -14.03 -6.96
N LEU A 202 2.78 -13.19 -7.20
CA LEU A 202 1.40 -13.60 -7.54
C LEU A 202 1.10 -13.61 -9.05
N LEU A 203 1.99 -13.04 -9.88
CA LEU A 203 1.86 -12.98 -11.34
C LEU A 203 0.50 -12.40 -11.76
N ASP A 204 -0.20 -13.04 -12.70
CA ASP A 204 -1.45 -12.55 -13.29
C ASP A 204 -2.58 -12.36 -12.26
N GLU A 205 -2.58 -13.13 -11.15
CA GLU A 205 -3.58 -12.97 -10.09
C GLU A 205 -3.54 -11.56 -9.47
N ALA A 206 -2.36 -10.92 -9.49
CA ALA A 206 -2.16 -9.59 -8.92
C ALA A 206 -2.15 -8.47 -9.97
N ASN A 207 -2.66 -8.72 -11.18
CA ASN A 207 -2.73 -7.68 -12.20
C ASN A 207 -3.51 -6.43 -11.73
N PRO A 208 -4.65 -6.54 -11.01
CA PRO A 208 -5.33 -5.36 -10.45
C PRO A 208 -4.47 -4.56 -9.46
N LEU A 209 -3.58 -5.22 -8.71
CA LEU A 209 -2.62 -4.55 -7.83
C LEU A 209 -1.63 -3.72 -8.65
N PHE A 210 -1.11 -4.28 -9.73
CA PHE A 210 -0.21 -3.57 -10.63
C PHE A 210 -0.89 -2.37 -11.32
N GLU A 211 -2.11 -2.55 -11.80
CA GLU A 211 -2.96 -1.48 -12.37
C GLU A 211 -3.22 -0.34 -11.39
N MET A 212 -3.54 -0.66 -10.13
CA MET A 212 -3.68 0.33 -9.07
C MET A 212 -2.38 1.14 -8.90
N LEU A 213 -1.23 0.48 -8.83
CA LEU A 213 0.07 1.13 -8.68
C LEU A 213 0.43 2.01 -9.88
N ILE A 214 0.15 1.56 -11.11
CA ILE A 214 0.29 2.37 -12.33
C ILE A 214 -0.54 3.65 -12.19
N SER A 215 -1.79 3.54 -11.74
CA SER A 215 -2.66 4.70 -11.57
C SER A 215 -2.14 5.72 -10.55
N CYS A 216 -1.33 5.28 -9.59
CA CYS A 216 -0.71 6.13 -8.58
C CYS A 216 0.50 6.93 -9.09
N LEU A 217 1.06 6.63 -10.27
CA LEU A 217 2.14 7.45 -10.88
C LEU A 217 1.73 8.91 -11.07
N ARG A 218 0.43 9.17 -11.28
CA ARG A 218 -0.11 10.53 -11.46
C ARG A 218 -0.20 11.33 -10.16
N CYS A 219 0.15 10.72 -9.01
CA CYS A 219 0.09 11.39 -7.72
C CYS A 219 1.32 12.25 -7.41
N PHE A 220 2.41 12.13 -8.17
CA PHE A 220 3.61 12.94 -7.92
C PHE A 220 3.34 14.41 -8.28
N PRO A 221 3.54 15.35 -7.35
CA PRO A 221 3.43 16.77 -7.66
C PRO A 221 4.64 17.15 -8.51
N CYS A 222 4.48 17.30 -9.83
CA CYS A 222 5.58 17.53 -10.78
C CYS A 222 6.27 18.92 -10.67
N GLY A 223 6.44 19.47 -9.46
CA GLY A 223 6.90 20.82 -9.22
C GLY A 223 8.38 20.98 -8.86
N SER A 224 9.11 19.89 -8.59
CA SER A 224 10.52 19.92 -8.21
C SER A 224 11.37 18.80 -8.80
N ILE A 225 12.70 18.97 -8.77
CA ILE A 225 13.67 17.92 -9.16
C ILE A 225 13.58 16.70 -8.23
N GLU A 226 13.26 16.92 -6.95
CA GLU A 226 13.07 15.83 -5.99
C GLU A 226 11.83 15.01 -6.35
N ASP A 227 10.73 15.66 -6.73
CA ASP A 227 9.52 14.99 -7.19
C ASP A 227 9.77 14.18 -8.47
N PHE A 228 10.56 14.74 -9.40
CA PHE A 228 11.02 14.00 -10.58
C PHE A 228 11.82 12.76 -10.20
N THR A 229 12.80 12.90 -9.31
CA THR A 229 13.62 11.79 -8.84
C THR A 229 12.77 10.70 -8.19
N ASN A 230 11.78 11.09 -7.38
CA ASN A 230 10.84 10.17 -6.75
C ASN A 230 9.96 9.44 -7.78
N ALA A 231 9.45 10.15 -8.79
CA ALA A 231 8.67 9.57 -9.86
C ALA A 231 9.48 8.59 -10.71
N VAL A 232 10.76 8.88 -10.97
CA VAL A 232 11.69 7.97 -11.66
C VAL A 232 11.89 6.70 -10.85
N ILE A 233 12.18 6.79 -9.55
CA ILE A 233 12.34 5.62 -8.66
C ILE A 233 11.08 4.76 -8.64
N PHE A 234 9.89 5.38 -8.55
CA PHE A 234 8.63 4.65 -8.60
C PHE A 234 8.44 3.94 -9.94
N SER A 235 8.76 4.63 -11.04
CA SER A 235 8.68 4.10 -12.41
C SER A 235 9.63 2.92 -12.61
N GLU A 236 10.85 2.98 -12.07
CA GLU A 236 11.82 1.89 -12.08
C GLU A 236 11.25 0.64 -11.40
N PHE A 237 10.66 0.77 -10.21
CA PHE A 237 10.02 -0.36 -9.53
C PHE A 237 8.95 -1.03 -10.40
N LEU A 238 8.07 -0.25 -11.04
CA LEU A 238 7.02 -0.80 -11.89
C LEU A 238 7.56 -1.49 -13.14
N VAL A 239 8.50 -0.86 -13.83
CA VAL A 239 9.09 -1.38 -15.08
C VAL A 239 9.85 -2.67 -14.82
N ASP A 240 10.70 -2.69 -13.77
CA ASP A 240 11.49 -3.87 -13.41
C ASP A 240 10.59 -5.05 -13.03
N ALA A 241 9.57 -4.79 -12.22
CA ALA A 241 8.61 -5.82 -11.83
C ALA A 241 7.82 -6.38 -13.00
N HIS A 242 7.36 -5.50 -13.88
CA HIS A 242 6.61 -5.90 -15.05
C HIS A 242 7.47 -6.75 -16.00
N MET A 243 8.73 -6.36 -16.20
CA MET A 243 9.70 -7.15 -16.95
C MET A 243 9.95 -8.53 -16.31
N VAL A 244 10.01 -8.62 -14.98
CA VAL A 244 10.16 -9.90 -14.27
C VAL A 244 8.92 -10.78 -14.48
N VAL A 245 7.72 -10.24 -14.34
CA VAL A 245 6.47 -10.99 -14.53
C VAL A 245 6.35 -11.49 -15.96
N LEU A 246 6.57 -10.64 -16.97
CA LEU A 246 6.50 -11.04 -18.38
C LEU A 246 7.46 -12.19 -18.71
N ARG A 247 8.71 -12.11 -18.24
CA ARG A 247 9.68 -13.19 -18.46
C ARG A 247 9.27 -14.49 -17.77
N ARG A 248 8.68 -14.40 -16.57
CA ARG A 248 8.18 -15.58 -15.84
C ARG A 248 6.98 -16.22 -16.55
N LEU A 249 6.03 -15.42 -17.01
CA LEU A 249 4.87 -15.91 -17.77
C LEU A 249 5.32 -16.60 -19.07
N ALA A 250 6.20 -15.94 -19.83
CA ALA A 250 6.75 -16.50 -21.06
C ALA A 250 7.52 -17.81 -20.81
N ALA A 251 8.36 -17.86 -19.76
CA ALA A 251 9.09 -19.08 -19.38
C ALA A 251 8.17 -20.22 -18.92
N ALA A 252 7.03 -19.88 -18.31
CA ALA A 252 6.00 -20.84 -17.89
C ALA A 252 5.04 -21.24 -19.03
N GLY A 253 5.16 -20.63 -20.22
CA GLY A 253 4.22 -20.85 -21.33
C GLY A 253 2.80 -20.38 -21.04
N LEU A 254 2.63 -19.44 -20.09
CA LEU A 254 1.34 -18.86 -19.73
C LEU A 254 0.96 -17.73 -20.70
N VAL A 255 -0.33 -17.42 -20.75
CA VAL A 255 -0.88 -16.37 -21.63
C VAL A 255 -0.32 -15.01 -21.21
N VAL A 256 0.31 -14.29 -22.14
CA VAL A 256 0.97 -13.01 -21.85
C VAL A 256 0.08 -11.80 -22.18
N ASP A 257 -1.02 -11.98 -22.90
CA ASP A 257 -1.85 -10.89 -23.42
C ASP A 257 -2.36 -9.92 -22.34
N ALA A 258 -2.83 -10.46 -21.21
CA ALA A 258 -3.32 -9.64 -20.09
C ALA A 258 -2.20 -8.81 -19.46
N ALA A 259 -1.04 -9.43 -19.22
CA ALA A 259 0.14 -8.72 -18.73
C ALA A 259 0.62 -7.69 -19.75
N GLN A 260 0.66 -8.03 -21.04
CA GLN A 260 1.03 -7.10 -22.09
C GLN A 260 0.12 -5.86 -22.10
N LEU A 261 -1.20 -6.03 -21.97
CA LEU A 261 -2.13 -4.92 -21.91
C LEU A 261 -1.87 -3.98 -20.71
N SER A 262 -1.57 -4.53 -19.55
CA SER A 262 -1.16 -3.75 -18.37
C SER A 262 0.17 -3.04 -18.56
N GLY A 263 1.07 -3.68 -19.30
CA GLY A 263 2.30 -3.06 -19.79
C GLY A 263 2.05 -1.86 -20.71
N VAL A 264 1.03 -1.90 -21.57
CA VAL A 264 0.66 -0.77 -22.43
C VAL A 264 0.17 0.40 -21.58
N LYS A 265 -0.61 0.13 -20.52
CA LYS A 265 -1.07 1.16 -19.59
C LYS A 265 0.08 1.75 -18.76
N LEU A 266 1.08 0.93 -18.41
CA LEU A 266 2.32 1.43 -17.80
C LEU A 266 3.04 2.38 -18.76
N LEU A 267 3.25 1.99 -20.02
CA LEU A 267 3.86 2.87 -21.03
C LEU A 267 3.11 4.19 -21.13
N ASP A 268 1.78 4.15 -21.19
CA ASP A 268 0.96 5.35 -21.27
C ASP A 268 1.12 6.27 -20.04
N SER A 269 1.11 5.68 -18.85
CA SER A 269 1.26 6.43 -17.60
C SER A 269 2.65 7.05 -17.49
N LEU A 270 3.70 6.35 -17.89
CA LEU A 270 5.06 6.88 -17.93
C LEU A 270 5.19 8.06 -18.90
N LEU A 271 4.56 7.96 -20.09
CA LEU A 271 4.56 9.04 -21.07
C LEU A 271 3.76 10.26 -20.60
N THR A 272 2.66 10.04 -19.88
CA THR A 272 1.91 11.13 -19.23
C THR A 272 2.81 11.87 -18.23
N VAL A 273 3.55 11.12 -17.41
CA VAL A 273 4.50 11.68 -16.45
C VAL A 273 5.61 12.47 -17.17
N CYS A 274 6.16 11.97 -18.29
CA CYS A 274 7.09 12.73 -19.11
C CYS A 274 6.50 14.07 -19.57
N LEU A 275 5.30 14.07 -20.15
CA LEU A 275 4.63 15.29 -20.61
C LEU A 275 4.41 16.31 -19.48
N ASP A 276 4.13 15.85 -18.27
CA ASP A 276 3.95 16.74 -17.13
C ASP A 276 5.27 17.35 -16.65
N PHE A 277 6.39 16.63 -16.74
CA PHE A 277 7.72 17.16 -16.38
C PHE A 277 8.34 18.06 -17.45
N GLU A 278 8.12 17.78 -18.74
CA GLU A 278 8.57 18.65 -19.84
C GLU A 278 7.95 20.05 -19.74
N LYS A 279 6.69 20.18 -19.30
CA LYS A 279 6.06 21.48 -19.00
C LYS A 279 6.83 22.31 -17.97
N HIS A 280 7.64 21.67 -17.13
CA HIS A 280 8.44 22.30 -16.08
C HIS A 280 9.93 22.36 -16.44
N SER A 281 10.30 22.08 -17.69
CA SER A 281 11.68 22.06 -18.19
C SER A 281 12.60 21.10 -17.42
N VAL A 282 12.03 20.01 -16.89
CA VAL A 282 12.78 18.92 -16.23
C VAL A 282 12.93 17.79 -17.25
N GLY A 283 14.18 17.51 -17.66
CA GLY A 283 14.46 16.54 -18.73
C GLY A 283 13.92 15.13 -18.44
N SER A 284 13.24 14.52 -19.42
CA SER A 284 12.53 13.25 -19.28
C SER A 284 13.37 12.01 -19.59
N LYS A 285 14.65 12.18 -19.94
CA LYS A 285 15.57 11.11 -20.36
C LYS A 285 15.57 9.83 -19.50
N PRO A 286 15.58 9.88 -18.15
CA PRO A 286 15.51 8.68 -17.32
C PRO A 286 14.27 7.83 -17.60
N ILE A 287 13.09 8.45 -17.69
CA ILE A 287 11.83 7.75 -17.95
C ILE A 287 11.81 7.20 -19.38
N LEU A 288 12.28 7.98 -20.37
CA LEU A 288 12.44 7.50 -21.74
C LEU A 288 13.34 6.26 -21.82
N GLY A 289 14.42 6.23 -21.03
CA GLY A 289 15.28 5.06 -20.87
C GLY A 289 14.53 3.81 -20.41
N LEU A 290 13.61 3.96 -19.45
CA LEU A 290 12.77 2.87 -18.97
C LEU A 290 11.80 2.35 -20.04
N LEU A 291 11.21 3.25 -20.84
CA LEU A 291 10.38 2.86 -21.99
C LEU A 291 11.19 2.00 -22.97
N GLY A 292 12.40 2.43 -23.31
CA GLY A 292 13.29 1.69 -24.21
C GLY A 292 13.63 0.30 -23.69
N ARG A 293 13.91 0.17 -22.39
CA ARG A 293 14.13 -1.13 -21.74
C ARG A 293 12.90 -2.02 -21.85
N LEU A 294 11.72 -1.50 -21.53
CA LEU A 294 10.48 -2.27 -21.54
C LEU A 294 10.17 -2.82 -22.95
N LEU A 295 10.27 -1.97 -23.97
CA LEU A 295 10.02 -2.36 -25.37
C LEU A 295 11.04 -3.39 -25.88
N SER A 296 12.29 -3.27 -25.45
CA SER A 296 13.33 -4.23 -25.81
C SER A 296 12.99 -5.62 -25.29
N VAL A 297 12.53 -5.73 -24.04
CA VAL A 297 12.07 -7.00 -23.46
C VAL A 297 10.85 -7.56 -24.21
N TRP A 298 9.90 -6.72 -24.61
CA TRP A 298 8.74 -7.20 -25.36
C TRP A 298 9.12 -7.81 -26.70
N LYS A 299 10.09 -7.19 -27.39
CA LYS A 299 10.65 -7.73 -28.63
C LYS A 299 11.44 -9.02 -28.42
N GLU A 300 12.26 -9.09 -27.36
CA GLU A 300 12.99 -10.31 -26.98
C GLU A 300 12.04 -11.49 -26.70
N LEU A 301 10.90 -11.21 -26.08
CA LEU A 301 9.85 -12.19 -25.79
C LEU A 301 8.96 -12.50 -27.01
N GLY A 302 9.18 -11.84 -28.15
CA GLY A 302 8.41 -12.06 -29.37
C GLY A 302 6.94 -11.63 -29.28
N LEU A 303 6.61 -10.67 -28.39
CA LEU A 303 5.26 -10.16 -28.27
C LEU A 303 4.83 -9.45 -29.55
N HIS A 304 3.52 -9.41 -29.80
CA HIS A 304 2.93 -8.76 -30.97
C HIS A 304 2.53 -7.32 -30.70
N TYR A 305 2.51 -6.49 -31.73
CA TYR A 305 1.98 -5.13 -31.65
C TYR A 305 0.47 -5.17 -31.44
N VAL A 306 0.00 -4.64 -30.31
CA VAL A 306 -1.43 -4.53 -29.98
C VAL A 306 -1.98 -3.15 -30.33
N SER A 307 -3.28 -3.07 -30.62
CA SER A 307 -3.92 -1.84 -31.11
C SER A 307 -3.82 -0.66 -30.13
N GLU A 308 -3.82 -0.96 -28.84
CA GLU A 308 -3.78 -0.07 -27.69
C GLU A 308 -2.45 0.72 -27.61
N MET A 309 -1.40 0.22 -28.28
CA MET A 309 -0.12 0.92 -28.42
C MET A 309 -0.20 2.19 -29.27
N SER A 310 -1.33 2.43 -29.95
CA SER A 310 -1.54 3.64 -30.74
C SER A 310 -1.51 4.91 -29.87
N TYR A 311 -2.05 4.85 -28.64
CA TYR A 311 -2.09 6.02 -27.76
C TYR A 311 -0.71 6.38 -27.19
N PRO A 312 0.09 5.44 -26.63
CA PRO A 312 1.50 5.69 -26.31
C PRO A 312 2.31 6.24 -27.49
N ALA A 313 2.08 5.74 -28.71
CA ALA A 313 2.76 6.25 -29.89
C ALA A 313 2.44 7.74 -30.15
N LEU A 314 1.18 8.16 -29.97
CA LEU A 314 0.79 9.58 -30.09
C LEU A 314 1.41 10.44 -28.99
N SER A 315 1.46 9.95 -27.74
CA SER A 315 2.10 10.66 -26.64
C SER A 315 3.60 10.87 -26.88
N LEU A 316 4.30 9.90 -27.49
CA LEU A 316 5.69 10.08 -27.91
C LEU A 316 5.85 11.19 -28.96
N PHE A 317 4.93 11.33 -29.92
CA PHE A 317 4.94 12.46 -30.86
C PHE A 317 4.69 13.80 -30.16
N ALA A 318 3.79 13.83 -29.17
CA ALA A 318 3.53 15.04 -28.39
C ALA A 318 4.77 15.49 -27.60
N ILE A 319 5.48 14.56 -26.97
CA ILE A 319 6.75 14.84 -26.29
C ILE A 319 7.79 15.35 -27.29
N LEU A 320 7.90 14.75 -28.47
CA LEU A 320 8.86 15.17 -29.49
C LEU A 320 8.67 16.64 -29.92
N ILE A 321 7.43 17.10 -29.98
CA ILE A 321 7.11 18.49 -30.34
C ILE A 321 7.50 19.46 -29.21
N GLN A 322 7.46 19.00 -27.96
CA GLN A 322 7.72 19.82 -26.77
C GLN A 322 9.18 19.80 -26.32
N LEU A 323 9.99 18.87 -26.84
CA LEU A 323 11.40 18.75 -26.47
C LEU A 323 12.23 19.89 -27.06
N ASP A 324 12.84 20.65 -26.17
CA ASP A 324 13.83 21.67 -26.53
C ASP A 324 15.27 21.10 -26.64
N LEU A 325 15.51 19.89 -26.12
CA LEU A 325 16.84 19.28 -26.03
C LEU A 325 17.15 18.34 -27.22
N GLU A 326 18.19 18.67 -28.00
CA GLU A 326 18.58 17.91 -29.21
C GLU A 326 18.91 16.43 -28.92
N ASP A 327 19.66 16.15 -27.85
CA ASP A 327 20.07 14.79 -27.48
C ASP A 327 18.89 13.91 -27.08
N GLU A 328 17.90 14.48 -26.39
CA GLU A 328 16.68 13.76 -25.99
C GLU A 328 15.77 13.54 -27.20
N GLY A 329 15.70 14.51 -28.11
CA GLY A 329 14.99 14.41 -29.38
C GLY A 329 15.48 13.24 -30.25
N LEU A 330 16.80 13.05 -30.38
CA LEU A 330 17.36 11.93 -31.14
C LEU A 330 17.01 10.57 -30.51
N TYR A 331 17.08 10.46 -29.18
CA TYR A 331 16.70 9.24 -28.47
C TYR A 331 15.22 8.91 -28.69
N LEU A 332 14.35 9.92 -28.58
CA LEU A 332 12.92 9.78 -28.77
C LEU A 332 12.56 9.38 -30.22
N LEU A 333 13.24 9.97 -31.21
CA LEU A 333 13.08 9.57 -32.62
C LEU A 333 13.44 8.10 -32.84
N ASN A 334 14.48 7.58 -32.17
CA ASN A 334 14.84 6.17 -32.24
C ASN A 334 13.78 5.26 -31.59
N LEU A 335 13.17 5.69 -30.48
CA LEU A 335 12.03 5.00 -29.86
C LEU A 335 10.82 4.97 -30.80
N LEU A 336 10.42 6.11 -31.35
CA LEU A 336 9.32 6.23 -32.32
C LEU A 336 9.55 5.35 -33.55
N ARG A 337 10.76 5.37 -34.12
CA ARG A 337 11.15 4.48 -35.22
C ARG A 337 10.97 3.02 -34.84
N SER A 338 11.35 2.64 -33.62
CA SER A 338 11.22 1.27 -33.11
C SER A 338 9.77 0.82 -32.95
N PHE A 339 8.87 1.72 -32.55
CA PHE A 339 7.43 1.51 -32.47
C PHE A 339 6.80 1.33 -33.86
N LEU A 340 7.05 2.27 -34.76
CA LEU A 340 6.47 2.27 -36.11
C LEU A 340 6.93 1.05 -36.91
N ARG A 341 8.21 0.70 -36.79
CA ARG A 341 8.76 -0.50 -37.43
C ARG A 341 8.07 -1.76 -36.94
N TRP A 342 7.86 -1.88 -35.62
CA TRP A 342 7.17 -3.03 -35.04
C TRP A 342 5.73 -3.16 -35.55
N LYS A 343 4.98 -2.05 -35.58
CA LYS A 343 3.62 -2.01 -36.17
C LYS A 343 3.58 -2.51 -37.62
N ILE A 344 4.55 -2.07 -38.45
CA ILE A 344 4.63 -2.46 -39.87
C ILE A 344 4.99 -3.94 -40.02
N GLU A 345 5.91 -4.45 -39.20
CA GLU A 345 6.36 -5.84 -39.27
C GLU A 345 5.26 -6.83 -38.89
N ASP A 346 4.43 -6.51 -37.90
CA ASP A 346 3.30 -7.36 -37.52
C ASP A 346 2.09 -7.21 -38.46
N GLY A 347 1.83 -6.02 -38.99
CA GLY A 347 0.80 -5.82 -40.02
C GLY A 347 1.09 -6.53 -41.36
N LYS A 348 2.30 -7.06 -41.56
CA LYS A 348 2.67 -7.91 -42.70
C LYS A 348 2.52 -9.42 -42.43
N LYS A 349 2.30 -9.81 -41.17
CA LYS A 349 2.18 -11.21 -40.72
C LYS A 349 0.72 -11.66 -40.52
N SER A 350 -0.23 -10.73 -40.49
CA SER A 350 -1.69 -10.98 -40.57
C SER A 350 -2.14 -11.03 -42.02
#